data_AF-A0A7C4IU99-F1
#
_entry.id   AF-A0A7C4IU99-F1
#
_cell.length_a   1.000
_cell.length_b   1.000
_cell.length_c   1.000
_cell.angle_alpha   90.00
_cell.angle_beta   90.00
_cell.angle_gamma   90.00
#
_symmetry.space_group_name_H-M   'P 1'
#
loop_
_entity.id
_entity.type
_entity.pdbx_description
1 polymer ?
#
loop_
_entity_poly.entity_id
_entity_poly.type
_entity_poly.pdbx_seq_one_letter_code
_entity_poly.pdbx_strand_id
1 'polypeptide(L)'
;ISELVQELRGLHWIQENTPELRDDAVARRELRARLTGIEHLIRNELEQALNLHQVSALSGCQWWYQGIDISKRIHRGISYLLSDICDRLYNASPRIHNPAVKARLQQISPSMFERGRPFAQRKPLQQARLNLPLLPTTTIGSFPQTAEVRRARAAWKKGDWTLEQYEQFCREEIARVVKFQEDVGIDVLVHGECERNDMVEYFGEQLEGFAFTQNGWVQSYGSRCVKPPVIFGDVSRPRPMTVRWSQYAQSLTSKPMKGMLTGPITILQWSFVRDDQPRKDTAFQIALAIRDEVVDLEKAGIGVIQIDEPAIREGLPLHRGQWAEYLRWAVDAFRLSAAGVADQTQIHTHMCYSEFNAIIQSIAELDADVISIEASRSHMDLLEAFVRFQYPNDIGPGVYDIHSPRVPDVDEMLGHIQKALRWIRPEQFWVNPDCGLKTRAWPETIAALKNMVEAAQSARAQLAAAK
;
A
#
# COMPACT_ATOMS: atom_id res chain seq x y z
N ILE A 1 40.45 5.95 -20.53
CA ILE A 1 39.14 6.50 -20.04
C ILE A 1 38.41 7.37 -21.07
N SER A 2 38.98 8.47 -21.59
CA SER A 2 38.24 9.39 -22.49
C SER A 2 37.60 8.71 -23.71
N GLU A 3 38.34 7.82 -24.38
CA GLU A 3 37.83 7.07 -25.54
C GLU A 3 36.69 6.12 -25.15
N LEU A 4 36.82 5.40 -24.03
CA LEU A 4 35.75 4.53 -23.50
C LEU A 4 34.48 5.32 -23.16
N VAL A 5 34.62 6.53 -22.61
CA VAL A 5 33.46 7.41 -22.31
C VAL A 5 32.81 7.92 -23.59
N GLN A 6 33.60 8.24 -24.62
CA GLN A 6 33.06 8.60 -25.94
C GLN A 6 32.32 7.42 -26.58
N GLU A 7 32.86 6.21 -26.47
CA GLU A 7 32.23 4.99 -26.97
C GLU A 7 30.93 4.69 -26.20
N LEU A 8 30.93 4.78 -24.87
CA LEU A 8 29.73 4.64 -24.03
C LEU A 8 28.64 5.63 -24.44
N ARG A 9 29.01 6.90 -24.65
CA ARG A 9 28.07 7.92 -25.14
C ARG A 9 27.52 7.58 -26.53
N GLY A 10 28.38 7.05 -27.42
CA GLY A 10 27.95 6.57 -28.73
C GLY A 10 26.94 5.43 -28.63
N LEU A 11 27.17 4.45 -27.76
CA LEU A 11 26.26 3.33 -27.54
C LEU A 11 24.92 3.77 -26.92
N HIS A 12 24.93 4.70 -25.95
CA HIS A 12 23.70 5.27 -25.41
C HIS A 12 22.94 6.05 -26.47
N TRP A 13 23.63 6.84 -27.29
CA TRP A 13 23.00 7.56 -28.39
C TRP A 13 22.33 6.57 -29.37
N ILE A 14 23.00 5.48 -29.74
CA ILE A 14 22.42 4.42 -30.58
C ILE A 14 21.18 3.81 -29.90
N GLN A 15 21.25 3.52 -28.60
CA GLN A 15 20.13 2.97 -27.83
C GLN A 15 18.90 3.89 -27.84
N GLU A 16 19.11 5.20 -27.77
CA GLU A 16 18.07 6.21 -27.69
C GLU A 16 17.55 6.65 -29.06
N ASN A 17 18.38 6.60 -30.11
CA ASN A 17 18.12 7.24 -31.41
C ASN A 17 18.02 6.24 -32.58
N THR A 18 17.99 4.93 -32.33
CA THR A 18 17.80 3.90 -33.37
C THR A 18 16.48 3.13 -33.16
N PRO A 19 15.35 3.61 -33.73
CA PRO A 19 14.04 2.98 -33.57
C PRO A 19 13.98 1.51 -34.01
N GLU A 20 14.79 1.13 -35.00
CA GLU A 20 14.86 -0.21 -35.59
C GLU A 20 15.29 -1.27 -34.58
N LEU A 21 15.97 -0.88 -33.50
CA LEU A 21 16.32 -1.78 -32.40
C LEU A 21 15.08 -2.31 -31.66
N ARG A 22 13.92 -1.64 -31.74
CA ARG A 22 12.70 -2.11 -31.07
C ARG A 22 12.28 -3.49 -31.53
N ASP A 23 12.41 -3.74 -32.83
CA ASP A 23 11.93 -4.95 -33.48
C ASP A 23 13.02 -6.04 -33.62
N ASP A 24 14.29 -5.70 -33.35
CA ASP A 24 15.42 -6.64 -33.41
C ASP A 24 15.91 -7.04 -32.00
N ALA A 25 15.44 -8.20 -31.54
CA ALA A 25 15.83 -8.76 -30.25
C ALA A 25 17.30 -9.19 -30.17
N VAL A 26 17.96 -9.49 -31.29
CA VAL A 26 19.37 -9.89 -31.34
C VAL A 26 20.24 -8.64 -31.22
N ALA A 27 19.95 -7.61 -32.00
CA ALA A 27 20.66 -6.33 -31.94
C ALA A 27 20.54 -5.67 -30.56
N ARG A 28 19.37 -5.71 -29.91
CA ARG A 28 19.22 -5.23 -28.52
C ARG A 28 20.08 -5.98 -27.52
N ARG A 29 20.21 -7.30 -27.69
CA ARG A 29 21.01 -8.13 -26.79
C ARG A 29 22.50 -7.81 -26.94
N GLU A 30 22.96 -7.67 -28.18
CA GLU A 30 24.33 -7.27 -28.51
C GLU A 30 24.64 -5.88 -27.96
N LEU A 31 23.76 -4.89 -28.17
CA LEU A 31 23.95 -3.54 -27.64
C LEU A 31 24.03 -3.53 -26.10
N ARG A 32 23.16 -4.29 -25.41
CA ARG A 32 23.24 -4.45 -23.96
C ARG A 32 24.56 -5.08 -23.52
N ALA A 33 25.04 -6.09 -24.24
CA ALA A 33 26.31 -6.75 -23.93
C ALA A 33 27.50 -5.78 -24.08
N ARG A 34 27.52 -4.96 -25.14
CA ARG A 34 28.56 -3.93 -25.35
C ARG A 34 28.51 -2.81 -24.32
N LEU A 35 27.31 -2.30 -23.99
CA LEU A 35 27.13 -1.32 -22.92
C LEU A 35 27.70 -1.85 -21.60
N THR A 36 27.32 -3.08 -21.22
CA THR A 36 27.81 -3.73 -20.01
C THR A 36 29.34 -3.90 -20.05
N GLY A 37 29.90 -4.31 -21.20
CA GLY A 37 31.33 -4.47 -21.39
C GLY A 37 32.11 -3.16 -21.22
N ILE A 38 31.65 -2.08 -21.84
CA ILE A 38 32.30 -0.76 -21.74
C ILE A 38 32.15 -0.18 -20.34
N GLU A 39 30.97 -0.28 -19.72
CA GLU A 39 30.78 0.13 -18.33
C GLU A 39 31.73 -0.59 -17.38
N HIS A 40 31.95 -1.90 -17.61
CA HIS A 40 32.92 -2.68 -16.85
C HIS A 40 34.37 -2.21 -17.09
N LEU A 41 34.76 -1.94 -18.33
CA LEU A 41 36.07 -1.39 -18.66
C LEU A 41 36.30 -0.01 -18.04
N ILE A 42 35.32 0.89 -18.13
CA ILE A 42 35.38 2.22 -17.50
C ILE A 42 35.50 2.08 -15.98
N ARG A 43 34.72 1.18 -15.38
CA ARG A 43 34.79 0.92 -13.94
C ARG A 43 36.19 0.43 -13.54
N ASN A 44 36.74 -0.55 -14.26
CA ASN A 44 38.08 -1.07 -13.98
C ASN A 44 39.15 0.02 -14.12
N GLU A 45 39.09 0.83 -15.18
CA GLU A 45 40.01 1.95 -15.39
C GLU A 45 39.88 3.02 -14.31
N LEU A 46 38.66 3.34 -13.88
CA LEU A 46 38.41 4.26 -12.77
C LEU A 46 38.92 3.67 -11.45
N GLU A 47 38.69 2.40 -11.18
CA GLU A 47 39.19 1.71 -9.97
C GLU A 47 40.73 1.70 -9.94
N GLN A 48 41.38 1.50 -11.08
CA GLN A 48 42.84 1.58 -11.23
C GLN A 48 43.35 3.03 -11.06
N ALA A 49 42.68 4.00 -11.68
CA ALA A 49 43.08 5.41 -11.61
C ALA A 49 42.85 6.02 -10.21
N LEU A 50 41.74 5.65 -9.56
CA LEU A 50 41.38 6.10 -8.21
C LEU A 50 42.05 5.27 -7.12
N ASN A 51 42.58 4.09 -7.45
CA ASN A 51 43.38 3.27 -6.55
C ASN A 51 42.63 2.86 -5.27
N LEU A 52 41.38 2.42 -5.42
CA LEU A 52 40.46 2.19 -4.29
C LEU A 52 40.81 0.96 -3.43
N HIS A 53 41.60 0.02 -3.95
CA HIS A 53 41.79 -1.31 -3.34
C HIS A 53 43.24 -1.75 -3.10
N GLN A 54 44.24 -1.24 -3.84
CA GLN A 54 45.63 -1.67 -3.69
C GLN A 54 46.62 -0.55 -3.98
N VAL A 55 47.18 0.05 -2.94
CA VAL A 55 48.11 1.17 -3.10
C VAL A 55 49.43 0.71 -3.74
N SER A 56 49.45 0.66 -5.08
CA SER A 56 50.66 0.65 -5.88
C SER A 56 51.25 2.06 -5.89
N ALA A 57 52.57 2.16 -5.79
CA ALA A 57 53.35 3.41 -5.83
C ALA A 57 53.21 4.22 -7.16
N LEU A 58 52.35 3.78 -8.07
CA LEU A 58 52.17 4.33 -9.42
C LEU A 58 50.91 5.19 -9.61
N SER A 59 50.02 5.32 -8.61
CA SER A 59 48.88 6.24 -8.76
C SER A 59 49.33 7.68 -8.55
N GLY A 60 49.43 8.47 -9.63
CA GLY A 60 49.65 9.92 -9.57
C GLY A 60 48.46 10.73 -9.02
N CYS A 61 47.48 10.07 -8.39
CA CYS A 61 46.28 10.71 -7.85
C CYS A 61 46.61 11.38 -6.51
N GLN A 62 46.47 12.70 -6.45
CA GLN A 62 46.53 13.46 -5.20
C GLN A 62 45.14 13.58 -4.59
N TRP A 63 45.01 13.11 -3.36
CA TRP A 63 43.77 13.17 -2.61
C TRP A 63 43.80 14.29 -1.59
N TRP A 64 42.71 15.05 -1.53
CA TRP A 64 42.57 16.18 -0.63
C TRP A 64 41.29 16.03 0.20
N TYR A 65 41.37 16.29 1.50
CA TYR A 65 40.21 16.36 2.38
C TYR A 65 40.31 17.60 3.26
N GLN A 66 39.28 18.47 3.19
CA GLN A 66 39.26 19.77 3.87
C GLN A 66 40.53 20.63 3.59
N GLY A 67 41.01 20.60 2.35
CA GLY A 67 42.20 21.35 1.93
C GLY A 67 43.54 20.75 2.36
N ILE A 68 43.54 19.57 2.96
CA ILE A 68 44.76 18.85 3.38
C ILE A 68 45.03 17.71 2.39
N ASP A 69 46.25 17.65 1.85
CA ASP A 69 46.73 16.50 1.07
C ASP A 69 46.84 15.26 1.98
N ILE A 70 46.01 14.28 1.70
CA ILE A 70 45.88 13.01 2.43
C ILE A 70 46.41 11.82 1.63
N SER A 71 47.05 12.05 0.48
CA SER A 71 47.57 11.00 -0.42
C SER A 71 48.48 10.00 0.33
N LYS A 72 49.26 10.49 1.30
CA LYS A 72 50.13 9.65 2.15
C LYS A 72 49.38 8.83 3.21
N ARG A 73 48.18 9.25 3.64
CA ARG A 73 47.34 8.55 4.63
C ARG A 73 46.49 7.44 3.99
N ILE A 74 46.26 7.53 2.68
CA ILE A 74 45.48 6.56 1.89
C ILE A 74 46.18 5.19 1.78
N HIS A 75 47.50 5.14 1.95
CA HIS A 75 48.25 3.88 2.03
C HIS A 75 47.75 2.91 3.12
N ARG A 76 47.01 3.39 4.13
CA ARG A 76 46.40 2.56 5.19
C ARG A 76 44.92 2.21 4.94
N GLY A 77 44.37 2.56 3.78
CA GLY A 77 43.04 2.16 3.33
C GLY A 77 42.09 3.33 3.13
N ILE A 78 41.94 3.78 1.88
CA ILE A 78 40.93 4.77 1.47
C ILE A 78 39.51 4.39 1.91
N SER A 79 39.22 3.08 2.01
CA SER A 79 37.95 2.58 2.52
C SER A 79 37.65 3.04 3.96
N TYR A 80 38.65 3.13 4.83
CA TYR A 80 38.46 3.62 6.20
C TYR A 80 38.14 5.11 6.22
N LEU A 81 38.86 5.89 5.41
CA LEU A 81 38.59 7.32 5.28
C LEU A 81 37.20 7.58 4.67
N LEU A 82 36.82 6.84 3.62
CA LEU A 82 35.50 6.94 3.01
C LEU A 82 34.42 6.53 4.01
N SER A 83 34.64 5.48 4.81
CA SER A 83 33.74 5.11 5.91
C SER A 83 33.58 6.25 6.90
N ASP A 84 34.68 6.81 7.41
CA ASP A 84 34.65 7.92 8.38
C ASP A 84 34.02 9.21 7.81
N ILE A 85 34.24 9.50 6.52
CA ILE A 85 33.55 10.61 5.84
C ILE A 85 32.05 10.31 5.72
N CYS A 86 31.68 9.09 5.31
CA CYS A 86 30.29 8.67 5.22
C CYS A 86 29.59 8.74 6.58
N ASP A 87 30.22 8.24 7.66
CA ASP A 87 29.68 8.27 9.02
C ASP A 87 29.44 9.72 9.49
N ARG A 88 30.38 10.63 9.18
CA ARG A 88 30.23 12.06 9.49
C ARG A 88 29.15 12.76 8.67
N LEU A 89 29.04 12.43 7.38
CA LEU A 89 28.07 13.03 6.46
C LEU A 89 26.67 12.40 6.55
N TYR A 90 26.55 11.19 7.08
CA TYR A 90 25.30 10.44 7.18
C TYR A 90 24.21 11.27 7.87
N ASN A 91 24.53 11.81 9.05
CA ASN A 91 23.61 12.66 9.83
C ASN A 91 23.35 14.04 9.20
N ALA A 92 24.12 14.44 8.19
CA ALA A 92 23.92 15.69 7.44
C ALA A 92 23.16 15.46 6.11
N SER A 93 22.88 14.20 5.75
CA SER A 93 22.26 13.87 4.48
C SER A 93 20.81 14.35 4.42
N PRO A 94 20.44 15.20 3.44
CA PRO A 94 19.05 15.64 3.28
C PRO A 94 18.11 14.51 2.85
N ARG A 95 18.65 13.36 2.41
CA ARG A 95 17.88 12.15 2.11
C ARG A 95 17.47 11.38 3.37
N ILE A 96 18.21 11.56 4.47
CA ILE A 96 17.92 10.93 5.78
C ILE A 96 17.15 11.91 6.66
N HIS A 97 17.56 13.17 6.66
CA HIS A 97 16.94 14.25 7.42
C HIS A 97 16.47 15.35 6.48
N ASN A 98 15.19 15.33 6.13
CA ASN A 98 14.56 16.29 5.23
C ASN A 98 13.96 17.46 6.05
N PRO A 99 14.52 18.68 5.96
CA PRO A 99 14.03 19.83 6.73
C PRO A 99 12.56 20.16 6.48
N ALA A 100 12.05 19.94 5.26
CA ALA A 100 10.66 20.21 4.92
C ALA A 100 9.71 19.22 5.62
N VAL A 101 10.09 17.94 5.70
CA VAL A 101 9.32 16.93 6.44
C VAL A 101 9.30 17.26 7.94
N LYS A 102 10.45 17.62 8.52
CA LYS A 102 10.55 18.03 9.92
C LYS A 102 9.71 19.26 10.23
N ALA A 103 9.76 20.28 9.38
CA ALA A 103 8.92 21.47 9.51
C ALA A 103 7.43 21.14 9.44
N ARG A 104 7.04 20.22 8.53
CA ARG A 104 5.66 19.78 8.39
C ARG A 104 5.16 19.01 9.61
N LEU A 105 5.99 18.15 10.22
CA LEU A 105 5.65 17.47 11.48
C LEU A 105 5.36 18.46 12.60
N GLN A 106 6.12 19.57 12.68
CA GLN A 106 5.90 20.62 13.69
C GLN A 106 4.59 21.39 13.49
N GLN A 107 3.99 21.32 12.31
CA GLN A 107 2.70 21.96 12.00
C GLN A 107 1.50 21.07 12.32
N ILE A 108 1.71 19.82 12.77
CA ILE A 108 0.62 18.96 13.19
C ILE A 108 -0.11 19.62 14.37
N SER A 109 -1.39 19.92 14.17
CA SER A 109 -2.27 20.49 15.18
C SER A 109 -3.36 19.48 15.60
N PRO A 110 -3.97 19.64 16.79
CA PRO A 110 -5.03 18.74 17.25
C PRO A 110 -6.18 18.58 16.25
N SER A 111 -6.55 19.64 15.53
CA SER A 111 -7.63 19.60 14.53
C SER A 111 -7.32 18.69 13.33
N MET A 112 -6.05 18.38 13.05
CA MET A 112 -5.69 17.50 11.93
C MET A 112 -6.07 16.03 12.16
N PHE A 113 -6.35 15.65 13.41
CA PHE A 113 -6.80 14.32 13.80
C PHE A 113 -8.33 14.19 13.80
N GLU A 114 -9.09 15.25 13.56
CA GLU A 114 -10.55 15.26 13.71
C GLU A 114 -11.25 15.43 12.37
N ARG A 115 -12.27 14.60 12.12
CA ARG A 115 -13.24 14.84 11.05
C ARG A 115 -14.06 16.09 11.37
N GLY A 116 -14.62 16.73 10.35
CA GLY A 116 -15.41 17.97 10.51
C GLY A 116 -16.61 17.80 11.45
N ARG A 117 -17.27 16.64 11.42
CA ARG A 117 -18.38 16.29 12.32
C ARG A 117 -18.28 14.86 12.85
N PRO A 118 -18.95 14.53 13.98
CA PRO A 118 -19.10 13.15 14.45
C PRO A 118 -19.86 12.27 13.46
N PHE A 119 -19.60 10.96 13.46
CA PHE A 119 -20.18 10.00 12.53
C PHE A 119 -21.71 10.10 12.37
N ALA A 120 -22.45 10.25 13.47
CA ALA A 120 -23.91 10.37 13.45
C ALA A 120 -24.42 11.54 12.58
N GLN A 121 -23.62 12.60 12.40
CA GLN A 121 -23.93 13.73 11.53
C GLN A 121 -23.34 13.57 10.12
N ARG A 122 -22.25 12.80 9.96
CA ARG A 122 -21.67 12.49 8.64
C ARG A 122 -22.53 11.48 7.88
N LYS A 123 -23.04 10.45 8.57
CA LYS A 123 -23.78 9.33 7.96
C LYS A 123 -24.96 9.78 7.07
N PRO A 124 -25.85 10.71 7.47
CA PRO A 124 -26.90 11.19 6.58
C PRO A 124 -26.38 11.91 5.33
N LEU A 125 -25.26 12.62 5.44
CA LEU A 125 -24.63 13.31 4.32
C LEU A 125 -23.98 12.33 3.33
N GLN A 126 -23.34 11.29 3.86
CA GLN A 126 -22.80 10.18 3.09
C GLN A 126 -23.91 9.41 2.38
N GLN A 127 -25.01 9.11 3.09
CA GLN A 127 -26.18 8.46 2.50
C GLN A 127 -26.80 9.30 1.38
N ALA A 128 -26.89 10.62 1.54
CA ALA A 128 -27.40 11.51 0.50
C ALA A 128 -26.49 11.54 -0.75
N ARG A 129 -25.17 11.41 -0.58
CA ARG A 129 -24.21 11.36 -1.70
C ARG A 129 -24.17 10.00 -2.39
N LEU A 130 -24.15 8.91 -1.62
CA LEU A 130 -23.89 7.56 -2.13
C LEU A 130 -25.16 6.78 -2.46
N ASN A 131 -26.31 7.17 -1.90
CA ASN A 131 -27.62 6.56 -2.11
C ASN A 131 -27.62 5.02 -2.00
N LEU A 132 -26.98 4.50 -0.95
CA LEU A 132 -26.80 3.06 -0.76
C LEU A 132 -28.09 2.39 -0.27
N PRO A 133 -28.38 1.14 -0.69
CA PRO A 133 -29.47 0.38 -0.12
C PRO A 133 -29.15 -0.06 1.32
N LEU A 134 -30.15 -0.52 2.05
CA LEU A 134 -29.94 -1.24 3.30
C LEU A 134 -29.07 -2.48 3.06
N LEU A 135 -28.19 -2.85 4.00
CA LEU A 135 -27.24 -3.96 3.83
C LEU A 135 -26.37 -3.85 2.56
N PRO A 136 -25.70 -2.71 2.30
CA PRO A 136 -24.94 -2.53 1.06
C PRO A 136 -23.85 -3.60 0.92
N THR A 137 -23.68 -4.09 -0.30
CA THR A 137 -22.69 -5.10 -0.67
C THR A 137 -21.42 -4.44 -1.19
N THR A 138 -20.27 -4.96 -0.77
CA THR A 138 -18.97 -4.52 -1.27
C THR A 138 -17.96 -5.66 -1.21
N THR A 139 -16.76 -5.42 -1.74
CA THR A 139 -15.60 -6.28 -1.49
C THR A 139 -14.47 -5.46 -0.86
N ILE A 140 -13.40 -6.15 -0.46
CA ILE A 140 -12.34 -5.53 0.35
C ILE A 140 -11.31 -4.77 -0.51
N GLY A 141 -11.06 -5.16 -1.76
CA GLY A 141 -10.09 -4.49 -2.62
C GLY A 141 -9.59 -5.37 -3.77
N SER A 142 -8.59 -6.20 -3.47
CA SER A 142 -7.95 -7.06 -4.47
C SER A 142 -8.89 -8.10 -5.10
N PHE A 143 -8.73 -8.30 -6.41
CA PHE A 143 -9.30 -9.40 -7.18
C PHE A 143 -8.22 -10.45 -7.54
N PRO A 144 -8.58 -11.64 -8.06
CA PRO A 144 -7.64 -12.72 -8.38
C PRO A 144 -6.38 -12.26 -9.11
N GLN A 145 -5.20 -12.45 -8.50
CA GLN A 145 -3.93 -12.26 -9.21
C GLN A 145 -3.69 -13.48 -10.11
N THR A 146 -4.06 -13.38 -11.38
CA THR A 146 -3.91 -14.48 -12.34
C THR A 146 -2.46 -14.66 -12.79
N ALA A 147 -2.20 -15.75 -13.52
CA ALA A 147 -0.90 -15.97 -14.15
C ALA A 147 -0.57 -14.88 -15.18
N GLU A 148 -1.57 -14.36 -15.89
CA GLU A 148 -1.44 -13.26 -16.84
C GLU A 148 -1.03 -11.96 -16.14
N VAL A 149 -1.69 -11.59 -15.04
CA VAL A 149 -1.34 -10.40 -14.25
C VAL A 149 0.11 -10.46 -13.77
N ARG A 150 0.53 -11.62 -13.24
CA ARG A 150 1.92 -11.83 -12.81
C ARG A 150 2.91 -11.74 -13.98
N ARG A 151 2.55 -12.30 -15.14
CA ARG A 151 3.39 -12.30 -16.35
C ARG A 151 3.56 -10.89 -16.92
N ALA A 152 2.48 -10.12 -17.00
CA ALA A 152 2.51 -8.72 -17.46
C ALA A 152 3.43 -7.86 -16.58
N ARG A 153 3.29 -7.98 -15.25
CA ARG A 153 4.16 -7.27 -14.29
C ARG A 153 5.62 -7.68 -14.44
N ALA A 154 5.90 -8.99 -14.60
CA ALA A 154 7.26 -9.49 -14.79
C ALA A 154 7.88 -9.01 -16.11
N ALA A 155 7.10 -8.99 -17.21
CA ALA A 155 7.54 -8.49 -18.51
C ALA A 155 7.90 -7.00 -18.45
N TRP A 156 7.10 -6.19 -17.75
CA TRP A 156 7.41 -4.80 -17.49
C TRP A 156 8.66 -4.61 -16.64
N LYS A 157 8.78 -5.29 -15.49
CA LYS A 157 9.96 -5.20 -14.61
C LYS A 157 11.26 -5.64 -15.31
N LYS A 158 11.19 -6.53 -16.29
CA LYS A 158 12.34 -6.97 -17.11
C LYS A 158 12.64 -6.05 -18.30
N GLY A 159 11.76 -5.10 -18.61
CA GLY A 159 11.85 -4.21 -19.76
C GLY A 159 11.51 -4.90 -21.10
N ASP A 160 10.79 -6.03 -21.04
CA ASP A 160 10.22 -6.69 -22.22
C ASP A 160 8.96 -5.95 -22.69
N TRP A 161 8.21 -5.32 -21.76
CA TRP A 161 7.09 -4.41 -22.03
C TRP A 161 7.42 -2.97 -21.64
N THR A 162 6.89 -1.99 -22.39
CA THR A 162 6.92 -0.58 -22.00
C THR A 162 5.97 -0.32 -20.81
N LEU A 163 6.16 0.81 -20.12
CA LEU A 163 5.22 1.24 -19.08
C LEU A 163 3.80 1.40 -19.65
N GLU A 164 3.67 1.97 -20.85
CA GLU A 164 2.38 2.17 -21.52
C GLU A 164 1.66 0.86 -21.81
N GLN A 165 2.36 -0.18 -22.29
CA GLN A 165 1.79 -1.51 -22.50
C GLN A 165 1.29 -2.12 -21.19
N TYR A 166 2.08 -2.01 -20.11
CA TYR A 166 1.68 -2.51 -18.80
C TYR A 166 0.48 -1.75 -18.23
N GLU A 167 0.48 -0.43 -18.36
CA GLU A 167 -0.64 0.39 -17.88
C GLU A 167 -1.92 0.14 -18.67
N GLN A 168 -1.82 -0.08 -19.98
CA GLN A 168 -2.96 -0.47 -20.82
C GLN A 168 -3.53 -1.83 -20.39
N PHE A 169 -2.68 -2.82 -20.15
CA PHE A 169 -3.11 -4.12 -19.59
C PHE A 169 -3.82 -3.95 -18.24
N CYS A 170 -3.29 -3.12 -17.34
CA CYS A 170 -3.94 -2.86 -16.05
C CYS A 170 -5.31 -2.20 -16.21
N ARG A 171 -5.46 -1.26 -17.16
CA ARG A 171 -6.76 -0.64 -17.48
C ARG A 171 -7.77 -1.67 -17.97
N GLU A 172 -7.37 -2.60 -18.83
CA GLU A 172 -8.24 -3.67 -19.33
C GLU A 172 -8.70 -4.60 -18.20
N GLU A 173 -7.80 -4.99 -17.29
CA GLU A 173 -8.16 -5.79 -16.11
C GLU A 173 -9.09 -5.03 -15.15
N ILE A 174 -8.86 -3.72 -14.92
CA ILE A 174 -9.77 -2.87 -14.15
C ILE A 174 -11.15 -2.84 -14.80
N ALA A 175 -11.24 -2.63 -16.10
CA ALA A 175 -12.52 -2.58 -16.82
C ALA A 175 -13.30 -3.90 -16.72
N ARG A 176 -12.59 -5.03 -16.81
CA ARG A 176 -13.16 -6.36 -16.62
C ARG A 176 -13.69 -6.55 -15.19
N VAL A 177 -12.93 -6.15 -14.17
CA VAL A 177 -13.31 -6.23 -12.76
C VAL A 177 -14.53 -5.33 -12.46
N VAL A 178 -14.56 -4.11 -12.99
CA VAL A 178 -15.70 -3.19 -12.85
C VAL A 178 -16.96 -3.79 -13.47
N LYS A 179 -16.87 -4.21 -14.74
CA LYS A 179 -18.01 -4.81 -15.47
C LYS A 179 -18.58 -6.01 -14.71
N PHE A 180 -17.72 -6.91 -14.24
CA PHE A 180 -18.17 -8.08 -13.47
C PHE A 180 -18.95 -7.68 -12.20
N GLN A 181 -18.46 -6.70 -11.44
CA GLN A 181 -19.12 -6.28 -10.21
C GLN A 181 -20.46 -5.59 -10.48
N GLU A 182 -20.58 -4.85 -11.59
CA GLU A 182 -21.87 -4.30 -12.05
C GLU A 182 -22.83 -5.42 -12.43
N ASP A 183 -22.38 -6.40 -13.23
CA ASP A 183 -23.19 -7.54 -13.69
C ASP A 183 -23.73 -8.38 -12.53
N VAL A 184 -22.96 -8.50 -11.44
CA VAL A 184 -23.38 -9.23 -10.23
C VAL A 184 -24.20 -8.36 -9.27
N GLY A 185 -24.16 -7.03 -9.43
CA GLY A 185 -24.98 -6.12 -8.63
C GLY A 185 -24.35 -5.67 -7.31
N ILE A 186 -23.01 -5.65 -7.19
CA ILE A 186 -22.32 -5.10 -6.01
C ILE A 186 -22.61 -3.60 -5.87
N ASP A 187 -22.86 -3.09 -4.66
CA ASP A 187 -23.28 -1.70 -4.44
C ASP A 187 -22.11 -0.70 -4.41
N VAL A 188 -21.00 -1.07 -3.77
CA VAL A 188 -19.76 -0.27 -3.71
C VAL A 188 -18.59 -1.08 -4.27
N LEU A 189 -17.98 -0.58 -5.34
CA LEU A 189 -17.02 -1.32 -6.16
C LEU A 189 -15.57 -1.07 -5.74
N VAL A 190 -14.70 -1.97 -6.18
CA VAL A 190 -13.23 -1.85 -6.10
C VAL A 190 -12.62 -2.03 -7.50
N HIS A 191 -11.40 -1.54 -7.72
CA HIS A 191 -10.74 -1.69 -9.04
C HIS A 191 -9.95 -3.00 -9.19
N GLY A 192 -9.76 -3.76 -8.12
CA GLY A 192 -9.14 -5.09 -8.15
C GLY A 192 -7.62 -5.13 -7.96
N GLU A 193 -6.94 -3.99 -7.89
CA GLU A 193 -5.52 -3.86 -7.51
C GLU A 193 -4.54 -4.70 -8.36
N CYS A 194 -4.80 -4.85 -9.66
CA CYS A 194 -3.95 -5.63 -10.56
C CYS A 194 -2.53 -5.02 -10.71
N GLU A 195 -2.43 -3.70 -10.57
CA GLU A 195 -1.18 -2.93 -10.61
C GLU A 195 -0.30 -3.19 -9.37
N ARG A 196 -0.88 -3.70 -8.27
CA ARG A 196 -0.20 -3.85 -6.99
C ARG A 196 0.33 -5.26 -6.81
N ASN A 197 1.62 -5.38 -6.55
CA ASN A 197 2.20 -6.65 -6.17
C ASN A 197 1.93 -6.98 -4.71
N ASP A 198 2.12 -5.99 -3.84
CA ASP A 198 2.05 -6.09 -2.39
C ASP A 198 1.57 -4.75 -1.83
N MET A 199 0.83 -4.79 -0.73
CA MET A 199 0.17 -3.61 -0.19
C MET A 199 1.11 -2.66 0.56
N VAL A 200 2.36 -3.03 0.81
CA VAL A 200 3.36 -2.11 1.40
C VAL A 200 4.45 -1.79 0.40
N GLU A 201 4.91 -2.78 -0.39
CA GLU A 201 5.91 -2.55 -1.46
C GLU A 201 5.44 -1.48 -2.45
N TYR A 202 4.17 -1.54 -2.87
CA TYR A 202 3.62 -0.60 -3.87
C TYR A 202 3.66 0.87 -3.43
N PHE A 203 3.37 1.14 -2.15
CA PHE A 203 3.41 2.51 -1.62
C PHE A 203 4.85 2.94 -1.37
N GLY A 204 5.66 2.09 -0.75
CA GLY A 204 7.06 2.43 -0.51
C GLY A 204 7.84 2.74 -1.80
N GLU A 205 7.57 2.05 -2.92
CA GLU A 205 8.21 2.32 -4.22
C GLU A 205 7.91 3.75 -4.74
N GLN A 206 6.91 4.42 -4.17
CA GLN A 206 6.43 5.74 -4.56
C GLN A 206 6.62 6.80 -3.46
N LEU A 207 7.20 6.43 -2.32
CA LEU A 207 7.52 7.32 -1.21
C LEU A 207 9.03 7.57 -1.15
N GLU A 208 9.42 8.81 -0.84
CA GLU A 208 10.80 9.10 -0.46
C GLU A 208 11.08 8.54 0.94
N GLY A 209 12.36 8.29 1.24
CA GLY A 209 12.80 7.70 2.52
C GLY A 209 12.72 6.17 2.57
N PHE A 210 12.33 5.51 1.48
CA PHE A 210 12.25 4.05 1.34
C PHE A 210 13.33 3.48 0.40
N ALA A 211 13.86 2.32 0.77
CA ALA A 211 14.76 1.51 -0.05
C ALA A 211 14.25 0.07 -0.16
N PHE A 212 14.67 -0.60 -1.24
CA PHE A 212 14.20 -1.94 -1.59
C PHE A 212 15.37 -2.86 -1.87
N THR A 213 15.28 -4.08 -1.34
CA THR A 213 16.26 -5.13 -1.64
C THR A 213 15.83 -5.91 -2.88
N GLN A 214 16.79 -6.54 -3.56
CA GLN A 214 16.49 -7.51 -4.61
C GLN A 214 16.19 -8.90 -4.03
N ASN A 215 16.96 -9.32 -3.01
CA ASN A 215 16.92 -10.67 -2.43
C ASN A 215 16.72 -10.71 -0.91
N GLY A 216 16.27 -9.61 -0.27
CA GLY A 216 16.05 -9.54 1.18
C GLY A 216 14.74 -10.20 1.60
N TRP A 217 14.59 -11.49 1.30
CA TRP A 217 13.42 -12.30 1.65
C TRP A 217 13.45 -12.69 3.12
N VAL A 218 12.32 -12.55 3.79
CA VAL A 218 12.09 -12.97 5.18
C VAL A 218 10.93 -13.95 5.21
N GLN A 219 11.10 -15.08 5.89
CA GLN A 219 10.02 -16.05 6.08
C GLN A 219 8.88 -15.42 6.89
N SER A 220 7.64 -15.53 6.41
CA SER A 220 6.44 -15.04 7.11
C SER A 220 5.60 -16.19 7.62
N TYR A 221 5.20 -17.14 6.75
CA TYR A 221 4.40 -18.29 7.16
C TYR A 221 4.63 -19.50 6.26
N GLY A 222 5.00 -20.65 6.85
CA GLY A 222 5.32 -21.86 6.09
C GLY A 222 6.42 -21.59 5.06
N SER A 223 6.15 -21.83 3.78
CA SER A 223 7.05 -21.52 2.66
C SER A 223 6.85 -20.13 2.05
N ARG A 224 5.94 -19.30 2.59
CA ARG A 224 5.71 -17.93 2.12
C ARG A 224 6.75 -16.99 2.73
N CYS A 225 7.48 -16.30 1.86
CA CYS A 225 8.37 -15.21 2.22
C CYS A 225 7.78 -13.87 1.79
N VAL A 226 8.16 -12.81 2.50
CA VAL A 226 7.90 -11.41 2.16
C VAL A 226 9.22 -10.69 1.93
N LYS A 227 9.18 -9.54 1.27
CA LYS A 227 10.36 -8.71 1.02
C LYS A 227 10.08 -7.30 1.56
N PRO A 228 10.21 -7.09 2.88
CA PRO A 228 9.87 -5.82 3.51
C PRO A 228 10.71 -4.67 2.94
N PRO A 229 10.11 -3.50 2.70
CA PRO A 229 10.88 -2.30 2.41
C PRO A 229 11.74 -1.86 3.60
N VAL A 230 12.72 -1.00 3.36
CA VAL A 230 13.56 -0.40 4.42
C VAL A 230 13.30 1.10 4.45
N ILE A 231 12.82 1.62 5.57
CA ILE A 231 12.71 3.05 5.83
C ILE A 231 14.06 3.54 6.33
N PHE A 232 14.79 4.26 5.49
CA PHE A 232 16.14 4.75 5.81
C PHE A 232 16.19 6.26 6.11
N GLY A 233 15.11 7.00 5.84
CA GLY A 233 15.09 8.45 5.95
C GLY A 233 13.70 9.02 6.15
N ASP A 234 13.61 10.35 6.19
CA ASP A 234 12.35 11.07 6.40
C ASP A 234 11.37 10.83 5.24
N VAL A 235 10.16 10.39 5.57
CA VAL A 235 9.17 9.94 4.58
C VAL A 235 8.37 11.11 4.01
N SER A 236 8.23 11.16 2.68
CA SER A 236 7.35 12.11 2.00
C SER A 236 6.80 11.54 0.69
N ARG A 237 5.64 12.07 0.25
CA ARG A 237 5.01 11.70 -1.02
C ARG A 237 5.33 12.74 -2.10
N PRO A 238 6.19 12.44 -3.09
CA PRO A 238 6.55 13.40 -4.14
C PRO A 238 5.45 13.57 -5.21
N ARG A 239 4.58 12.58 -5.41
CA ARG A 239 3.52 12.58 -6.43
C ARG A 239 2.34 11.66 -6.04
N PRO A 240 1.15 11.87 -6.62
CA PRO A 240 0.03 10.94 -6.45
C PRO A 240 0.38 9.50 -6.82
N MET A 241 -0.04 8.56 -5.98
CA MET A 241 0.36 7.15 -6.08
C MET A 241 -0.70 6.30 -6.78
N THR A 242 -1.96 6.47 -6.40
CA THR A 242 -3.10 5.61 -6.74
C THR A 242 -4.21 6.33 -7.49
N VAL A 243 -4.27 7.66 -7.38
CA VAL A 243 -5.34 8.49 -7.96
C VAL A 243 -5.69 8.13 -9.40
N ARG A 244 -4.68 7.94 -10.27
CA ARG A 244 -4.91 7.63 -11.70
C ARG A 244 -5.70 6.34 -11.93
N TRP A 245 -5.50 5.34 -11.08
CA TRP A 245 -6.19 4.05 -11.17
C TRP A 245 -7.62 4.15 -10.67
N SER A 246 -7.81 4.75 -9.49
CA SER A 246 -9.14 4.93 -8.90
C SER A 246 -10.00 5.86 -9.74
N GLN A 247 -9.44 6.93 -10.30
CA GLN A 247 -10.16 7.86 -11.19
C GLN A 247 -10.56 7.17 -12.50
N TYR A 248 -9.68 6.39 -13.12
CA TYR A 248 -10.03 5.59 -14.28
C TYR A 248 -11.13 4.59 -13.95
N ALA A 249 -11.01 3.84 -12.85
CA ALA A 249 -12.02 2.87 -12.44
C ALA A 249 -13.39 3.52 -12.18
N GLN A 250 -13.43 4.67 -11.49
CA GLN A 250 -14.65 5.44 -11.26
C GLN A 250 -15.26 5.96 -12.56
N SER A 251 -14.45 6.29 -13.58
CA SER A 251 -14.96 6.76 -14.88
C SER A 251 -15.73 5.70 -15.67
N LEU A 252 -15.58 4.42 -15.32
CA LEU A 252 -16.23 3.29 -15.99
C LEU A 252 -17.60 2.94 -15.42
N THR A 253 -17.99 3.52 -14.28
CA THR A 253 -19.22 3.15 -13.57
C THR A 253 -19.88 4.36 -12.91
N SER A 254 -21.20 4.29 -12.74
CA SER A 254 -21.96 5.25 -11.93
C SER A 254 -22.02 4.89 -10.45
N LYS A 255 -21.62 3.66 -10.09
CA LYS A 255 -21.58 3.21 -8.69
C LYS A 255 -20.38 3.81 -7.96
N PRO A 256 -20.43 3.98 -6.63
CA PRO A 256 -19.28 4.43 -5.86
C PRO A 256 -18.10 3.45 -5.98
N MET A 257 -16.93 3.98 -6.35
CA MET A 257 -15.65 3.26 -6.39
C MET A 257 -14.84 3.54 -5.12
N LYS A 258 -14.22 2.51 -4.54
CA LYS A 258 -13.26 2.66 -3.45
C LYS A 258 -11.88 3.10 -3.95
N GLY A 259 -11.36 4.17 -3.38
CA GLY A 259 -9.91 4.45 -3.37
C GLY A 259 -9.25 3.54 -2.33
N MET A 260 -8.16 2.86 -2.69
CA MET A 260 -7.56 1.82 -1.85
C MET A 260 -6.17 2.24 -1.36
N LEU A 261 -5.97 2.34 -0.06
CA LEU A 261 -4.70 2.72 0.56
C LEU A 261 -4.32 1.77 1.69
N THR A 262 -3.01 1.62 1.91
CA THR A 262 -2.50 1.00 3.14
C THR A 262 -2.22 2.08 4.17
N GLY A 263 -2.66 1.84 5.40
CA GLY A 263 -2.52 2.79 6.49
C GLY A 263 -1.07 2.95 6.98
N PRO A 264 -0.79 4.08 7.66
CA PRO A 264 0.56 4.41 8.11
C PRO A 264 1.16 3.39 9.08
N ILE A 265 0.36 2.75 9.92
CA ILE A 265 0.87 1.77 10.89
C ILE A 265 1.27 0.49 10.17
N THR A 266 0.48 0.03 9.21
CA THR A 266 0.82 -1.16 8.43
C THR A 266 2.06 -0.93 7.56
N ILE A 267 2.18 0.22 6.90
CA ILE A 267 3.40 0.58 6.17
C ILE A 267 4.61 0.57 7.11
N LEU A 268 4.47 1.10 8.34
CA LEU A 268 5.54 1.10 9.34
C LEU A 268 5.90 -0.32 9.82
N GLN A 269 4.92 -1.12 10.23
CA GLN A 269 5.14 -2.41 10.89
C GLN A 269 5.65 -3.48 9.92
N TRP A 270 5.24 -3.42 8.65
CA TRP A 270 5.69 -4.35 7.61
C TRP A 270 6.88 -3.84 6.79
N SER A 271 7.58 -2.83 7.32
CA SER A 271 8.87 -2.36 6.83
C SER A 271 9.95 -2.54 7.90
N PHE A 272 11.21 -2.64 7.50
CA PHE A 272 12.33 -2.40 8.40
C PHE A 272 12.43 -0.91 8.68
N VAL A 273 12.32 -0.52 9.94
CA VAL A 273 12.23 0.88 10.35
C VAL A 273 13.58 1.36 10.87
N ARG A 274 13.98 2.58 10.48
CA ARG A 274 15.10 3.33 11.06
C ARG A 274 15.05 3.37 12.60
N ASP A 275 16.21 3.45 13.24
CA ASP A 275 16.41 3.39 14.69
C ASP A 275 16.94 4.69 15.31
N ASP A 276 17.13 5.74 14.50
CA ASP A 276 17.64 7.05 14.90
C ASP A 276 16.54 8.05 15.34
N GLN A 277 15.25 7.66 15.28
CA GLN A 277 14.14 8.46 15.76
C GLN A 277 12.99 7.59 16.33
N PRO A 278 12.08 8.16 17.14
CA PRO A 278 10.89 7.43 17.61
C PRO A 278 10.03 6.89 16.46
N ARG A 279 9.54 5.66 16.59
CA ARG A 279 8.62 5.04 15.61
C ARG A 279 7.37 5.89 15.35
N LYS A 280 6.88 6.60 16.38
CA LYS A 280 5.77 7.55 16.29
C LYS A 280 6.03 8.62 15.23
N ASP A 281 7.23 9.20 15.21
CA ASP A 281 7.56 10.28 14.29
C ASP A 281 7.59 9.74 12.86
N THR A 282 8.17 8.57 12.64
CA THR A 282 8.11 7.87 11.34
C THR A 282 6.66 7.57 10.92
N ALA A 283 5.81 7.10 11.85
CA ALA A 283 4.39 6.85 11.57
C ALA A 283 3.67 8.13 11.14
N PHE A 284 3.96 9.27 11.79
CA PHE A 284 3.34 10.55 11.46
C PHE A 284 3.83 11.11 10.12
N GLN A 285 5.09 10.88 9.75
CA GLN A 285 5.58 11.20 8.40
C GLN A 285 4.82 10.40 7.32
N ILE A 286 4.65 9.09 7.53
CA ILE A 286 3.86 8.25 6.62
C ILE A 286 2.41 8.72 6.61
N ALA A 287 1.81 9.02 7.77
CA ALA A 287 0.43 9.49 7.86
C ALA A 287 0.18 10.79 7.09
N LEU A 288 1.10 11.75 7.14
CA LEU A 288 1.03 12.98 6.33
C LEU A 288 1.15 12.70 4.83
N ALA A 289 2.01 11.76 4.44
CA ALA A 289 2.14 11.32 3.05
C ALA A 289 0.84 10.64 2.54
N ILE A 290 0.24 9.77 3.35
CA ILE A 290 -1.05 9.14 3.04
C ILE A 290 -2.19 10.16 3.07
N ARG A 291 -2.17 11.14 3.98
CA ARG A 291 -3.16 12.23 4.01
C ARG A 291 -3.25 12.97 2.68
N ASP A 292 -2.11 13.27 2.06
CA ASP A 292 -2.09 13.95 0.77
C ASP A 292 -2.73 13.09 -0.32
N GLU A 293 -2.50 11.79 -0.29
CA GLU A 293 -3.11 10.84 -1.23
C GLU A 293 -4.62 10.72 -1.01
N VAL A 294 -5.07 10.64 0.24
CA VAL A 294 -6.49 10.63 0.60
C VAL A 294 -7.20 11.89 0.08
N VAL A 295 -6.62 13.06 0.30
CA VAL A 295 -7.18 14.33 -0.17
C VAL A 295 -7.19 14.41 -1.70
N ASP A 296 -6.15 13.92 -2.37
CA ASP A 296 -6.11 13.91 -3.83
C ASP A 296 -7.13 12.92 -4.43
N LEU A 297 -7.37 11.77 -3.80
CA LEU A 297 -8.45 10.85 -4.19
C LEU A 297 -9.82 11.51 -4.07
N GLU A 298 -10.10 12.20 -2.96
CA GLU A 298 -11.36 12.93 -2.78
C GLU A 298 -11.52 14.01 -3.87
N LYS A 299 -10.47 14.81 -4.13
CA LYS A 299 -10.48 15.83 -5.19
C LYS A 299 -10.69 15.24 -6.59
N ALA A 300 -10.24 14.01 -6.82
CA ALA A 300 -10.48 13.28 -8.07
C ALA A 300 -11.90 12.70 -8.19
N GLY A 301 -12.78 12.97 -7.21
CA GLY A 301 -14.19 12.57 -7.21
C GLY A 301 -14.47 11.25 -6.49
N ILE A 302 -13.47 10.61 -5.89
CA ILE A 302 -13.63 9.33 -5.19
C ILE A 302 -14.36 9.57 -3.87
N GLY A 303 -15.58 9.01 -3.75
CA GLY A 303 -16.46 9.24 -2.60
C GLY A 303 -16.30 8.26 -1.44
N VAL A 304 -15.58 7.16 -1.67
CA VAL A 304 -15.30 6.13 -0.66
C VAL A 304 -13.80 5.83 -0.70
N ILE A 305 -13.10 5.97 0.42
CA ILE A 305 -11.66 5.75 0.51
C ILE A 305 -11.41 4.76 1.64
N GLN A 306 -10.78 3.64 1.33
CA GLN A 306 -10.41 2.60 2.29
C GLN A 306 -8.93 2.71 2.64
N ILE A 307 -8.63 2.75 3.94
CA ILE A 307 -7.27 2.80 4.51
C ILE A 307 -7.10 1.58 5.40
N ASP A 308 -6.34 0.59 4.95
CA ASP A 308 -6.25 -0.71 5.61
C ASP A 308 -5.18 -0.73 6.70
N GLU A 309 -5.55 -1.20 7.90
CA GLU A 309 -4.64 -1.30 9.06
C GLU A 309 -4.59 -2.71 9.69
N PRO A 310 -4.25 -3.77 8.91
CA PRO A 310 -4.12 -5.11 9.48
C PRO A 310 -3.02 -5.23 10.54
N ALA A 311 -1.97 -4.41 10.49
CA ALA A 311 -0.83 -4.53 11.40
C ALA A 311 -0.95 -3.71 12.69
N ILE A 312 -2.07 -3.00 12.92
CA ILE A 312 -2.20 -2.16 14.12
C ILE A 312 -2.09 -3.02 15.39
N ARG A 313 -2.67 -4.23 15.39
CA ARG A 313 -2.56 -5.19 16.50
C ARG A 313 -1.18 -5.83 16.55
N GLU A 314 -0.61 -6.19 15.40
CA GLU A 314 0.71 -6.84 15.32
C GLU A 314 1.80 -5.96 15.95
N GLY A 315 1.66 -4.64 15.85
CA GLY A 315 2.57 -3.69 16.47
C GLY A 315 2.44 -3.49 17.98
N LEU A 316 1.50 -4.17 18.65
CA LEU A 316 1.33 -4.06 20.11
C LEU A 316 2.63 -4.49 20.81
N PRO A 317 3.15 -3.68 21.76
CA PRO A 317 4.26 -4.10 22.59
C PRO A 317 3.96 -5.38 23.35
N LEU A 318 4.96 -6.22 23.60
CA LEU A 318 4.75 -7.49 24.33
C LEU A 318 4.22 -7.25 25.76
N HIS A 319 4.58 -6.12 26.38
CA HIS A 319 4.11 -5.74 27.71
C HIS A 319 2.83 -4.91 27.63
N ARG A 320 1.75 -5.43 28.23
CA ARG A 320 0.43 -4.75 28.29
C ARG A 320 0.48 -3.32 28.83
N GLY A 321 1.39 -3.03 29.77
CA GLY A 321 1.55 -1.68 30.33
C GLY A 321 1.95 -0.61 29.29
N GLN A 322 2.48 -1.02 28.13
CA GLN A 322 2.89 -0.11 27.05
C GLN A 322 1.84 0.00 25.94
N TRP A 323 0.74 -0.76 26.00
CA TRP A 323 -0.28 -0.77 24.96
C TRP A 323 -0.97 0.57 24.80
N ALA A 324 -1.33 1.21 25.91
CA ALA A 324 -2.06 2.48 25.89
C ALA A 324 -1.27 3.61 25.21
N GLU A 325 0.06 3.61 25.34
CA GLU A 325 0.91 4.58 24.65
C GLU A 325 0.98 4.29 23.15
N TYR A 326 1.24 3.02 22.79
CA TYR A 326 1.27 2.57 21.40
C TYR A 326 -0.03 2.87 20.66
N LEU A 327 -1.15 2.41 21.22
CA LEU A 327 -2.46 2.53 20.59
C LEU A 327 -2.86 4.00 20.39
N ARG A 328 -2.50 4.88 21.33
CA ARG A 328 -2.79 6.32 21.21
C ARG A 328 -2.17 6.91 19.96
N TRP A 329 -0.85 6.74 19.76
CA TRP A 329 -0.22 7.31 18.59
C TRP A 329 -0.51 6.52 17.30
N ALA A 330 -0.83 5.23 17.40
CA ALA A 330 -1.26 4.44 16.26
C ALA A 330 -2.61 4.92 15.71
N VAL A 331 -3.57 5.16 16.60
CA VAL A 331 -4.86 5.79 16.27
C VAL A 331 -4.66 7.20 15.73
N ASP A 332 -3.82 8.02 16.37
CA ASP A 332 -3.53 9.38 15.89
C ASP A 332 -2.93 9.37 14.48
N ALA A 333 -2.02 8.44 14.17
CA ALA A 333 -1.44 8.32 12.82
C ALA A 333 -2.51 7.98 11.78
N PHE A 334 -3.39 7.01 12.07
CA PHE A 334 -4.51 6.68 11.19
C PHE A 334 -5.41 7.90 10.97
N ARG A 335 -5.85 8.55 12.06
CA ARG A 335 -6.72 9.74 12.01
C ARG A 335 -6.07 10.88 11.24
N LEU A 336 -4.77 11.10 11.41
CA LEU A 336 -4.00 12.11 10.67
C LEU A 336 -4.06 11.86 9.16
N SER A 337 -4.02 10.59 8.73
CA SER A 337 -4.16 10.22 7.32
C SER A 337 -5.60 10.38 6.80
N ALA A 338 -6.60 10.06 7.62
CA ALA A 338 -8.00 9.97 7.21
C ALA A 338 -8.80 11.28 7.32
N ALA A 339 -8.47 12.15 8.28
CA ALA A 339 -9.31 13.27 8.68
C ALA A 339 -9.32 14.47 7.72
N GLY A 340 -8.57 14.40 6.61
CA GLY A 340 -8.48 15.48 5.62
C GLY A 340 -9.68 15.62 4.68
N VAL A 341 -10.65 14.72 4.77
CA VAL A 341 -11.79 14.63 3.84
C VAL A 341 -13.04 15.33 4.36
N ALA A 342 -13.92 15.73 3.45
CA ALA A 342 -15.23 16.27 3.76
C ALA A 342 -16.15 15.23 4.44
N ASP A 343 -17.20 15.70 5.11
CA ASP A 343 -18.15 14.81 5.81
C ASP A 343 -18.93 13.90 4.86
N GLN A 344 -19.09 14.27 3.58
CA GLN A 344 -19.76 13.43 2.59
C GLN A 344 -18.90 12.27 2.07
N THR A 345 -17.59 12.29 2.33
CA THR A 345 -16.68 11.20 1.91
C THR A 345 -16.63 10.13 3.00
N GLN A 346 -16.79 8.87 2.61
CA GLN A 346 -16.69 7.75 3.53
C GLN A 346 -15.24 7.26 3.64
N ILE A 347 -14.75 7.16 4.87
CA ILE A 347 -13.51 6.46 5.21
C ILE A 347 -13.86 5.03 5.63
N HIS A 348 -13.35 4.06 4.90
CA HIS A 348 -13.43 2.64 5.24
C HIS A 348 -12.10 2.20 5.83
N THR A 349 -12.11 1.17 6.67
CA THR A 349 -10.90 0.44 7.04
C THR A 349 -11.15 -1.05 7.08
N HIS A 350 -10.15 -1.82 6.67
CA HIS A 350 -10.16 -3.27 6.83
C HIS A 350 -9.12 -3.71 7.84
N MET A 351 -9.51 -4.67 8.69
CA MET A 351 -8.64 -5.28 9.68
C MET A 351 -8.80 -6.81 9.64
N CYS A 352 -7.69 -7.50 9.36
CA CYS A 352 -7.61 -8.97 9.42
C CYS A 352 -7.15 -9.45 10.81
N TYR A 353 -7.40 -10.72 11.13
CA TYR A 353 -6.66 -11.49 12.16
C TYR A 353 -6.55 -10.92 13.57
N SER A 354 -7.57 -10.21 14.05
CA SER A 354 -7.53 -9.58 15.36
C SER A 354 -8.55 -10.19 16.32
N GLU A 355 -8.10 -10.64 17.50
CA GLU A 355 -9.00 -10.74 18.65
C GLU A 355 -9.37 -9.32 19.06
N PHE A 356 -10.37 -8.78 18.37
CA PHE A 356 -10.81 -7.40 18.46
C PHE A 356 -11.16 -6.99 19.91
N ASN A 357 -11.56 -7.95 20.74
CA ASN A 357 -11.87 -7.77 22.15
C ASN A 357 -10.78 -7.00 22.92
N ALA A 358 -9.51 -7.18 22.56
CA ALA A 358 -8.38 -6.57 23.25
C ALA A 358 -8.17 -5.08 22.92
N ILE A 359 -8.65 -4.61 21.76
CA ILE A 359 -8.37 -3.27 21.22
C ILE A 359 -9.62 -2.55 20.68
N ILE A 360 -10.82 -3.03 21.00
CA ILE A 360 -12.09 -2.52 20.44
C ILE A 360 -12.27 -1.02 20.66
N GLN A 361 -11.84 -0.50 21.81
CA GLN A 361 -11.88 0.93 22.10
C GLN A 361 -11.03 1.71 21.09
N SER A 362 -9.79 1.30 20.86
CA SER A 362 -8.90 1.96 19.90
C SER A 362 -9.42 1.86 18.47
N ILE A 363 -10.11 0.77 18.12
CA ILE A 363 -10.78 0.63 16.82
C ILE A 363 -11.91 1.65 16.66
N ALA A 364 -12.70 1.89 17.70
CA ALA A 364 -13.71 2.94 17.68
C ALA A 364 -13.07 4.34 17.61
N GLU A 365 -11.94 4.55 18.29
CA GLU A 365 -11.19 5.80 18.25
C GLU A 365 -10.60 6.12 16.86
N LEU A 366 -10.46 5.13 15.96
CA LEU A 366 -10.08 5.38 14.55
C LEU A 366 -11.08 6.29 13.83
N ASP A 367 -12.35 6.31 14.28
CA ASP A 367 -13.45 7.08 13.67
C ASP A 367 -13.63 6.82 12.15
N ALA A 368 -13.34 5.59 11.71
CA ALA A 368 -13.68 5.12 10.37
C ALA A 368 -15.20 5.03 10.23
N ASP A 369 -15.75 5.47 9.09
CA ASP A 369 -17.19 5.47 8.84
C ASP A 369 -17.72 4.04 8.72
N VAL A 370 -16.94 3.15 8.08
CA VAL A 370 -17.25 1.72 7.92
C VAL A 370 -16.01 0.89 8.21
N ILE A 371 -16.15 -0.14 9.05
CA ILE A 371 -15.09 -1.14 9.27
C ILE A 371 -15.49 -2.50 8.71
N SER A 372 -14.59 -3.16 8.00
CA SER A 372 -14.75 -4.55 7.60
C SER A 372 -13.82 -5.45 8.40
N ILE A 373 -14.37 -6.55 8.93
CA ILE A 373 -13.63 -7.48 9.80
C ILE A 373 -13.78 -8.93 9.32
N GLU A 374 -12.73 -9.72 9.50
CA GLU A 374 -12.78 -11.18 9.33
C GLU A 374 -13.64 -11.80 10.44
N ALA A 375 -14.72 -12.50 10.08
CA ALA A 375 -15.69 -13.03 11.03
C ALA A 375 -16.18 -14.44 10.72
N SER A 376 -16.18 -14.87 9.44
CA SER A 376 -16.84 -16.12 9.04
C SER A 376 -16.24 -17.37 9.71
N ARG A 377 -14.91 -17.38 9.91
CA ARG A 377 -14.17 -18.46 10.59
C ARG A 377 -14.44 -18.55 12.09
N SER A 378 -14.83 -17.44 12.70
CA SER A 378 -15.13 -17.35 14.14
C SER A 378 -16.60 -17.65 14.47
N HIS A 379 -17.38 -18.15 13.51
CA HIS A 379 -18.83 -18.39 13.64
C HIS A 379 -19.64 -17.16 14.11
N MET A 380 -19.15 -15.95 13.84
CA MET A 380 -19.71 -14.66 14.31
C MET A 380 -19.60 -14.41 15.83
N ASP A 381 -18.81 -15.21 16.57
CA ASP A 381 -18.60 -15.00 18.02
C ASP A 381 -17.89 -13.67 18.32
N LEU A 382 -17.08 -13.17 17.37
CA LEU A 382 -16.42 -11.86 17.45
C LEU A 382 -17.41 -10.68 17.54
N LEU A 383 -18.68 -10.86 17.17
CA LEU A 383 -19.68 -9.78 17.21
C LEU A 383 -20.08 -9.38 18.64
N GLU A 384 -19.90 -10.27 19.62
CA GLU A 384 -20.29 -9.97 21.00
C GLU A 384 -19.56 -8.75 21.57
N ALA A 385 -18.28 -8.57 21.25
CA ALA A 385 -17.53 -7.38 21.70
C ALA A 385 -18.07 -6.08 21.11
N PHE A 386 -18.46 -6.07 19.83
CA PHE A 386 -19.03 -4.89 19.18
C PHE A 386 -20.38 -4.50 19.80
N VAL A 387 -21.18 -5.50 20.19
CA VAL A 387 -22.45 -5.29 20.92
C VAL A 387 -22.19 -4.74 22.32
N ARG A 388 -21.32 -5.40 23.10
CA ARG A 388 -20.99 -4.97 24.47
C ARG A 388 -20.40 -3.57 24.50
N PHE A 389 -19.57 -3.23 23.52
CA PHE A 389 -18.98 -1.90 23.36
C PHE A 389 -19.97 -0.86 22.77
N GLN A 390 -21.08 -1.30 22.18
CA GLN A 390 -22.03 -0.45 21.45
C GLN A 390 -21.34 0.35 20.34
N TYR A 391 -20.64 -0.36 19.44
CA TYR A 391 -19.89 0.28 18.35
C TYR A 391 -20.79 1.23 17.54
N PRO A 392 -20.43 2.54 17.46
CA PRO A 392 -21.34 3.56 16.95
C PRO A 392 -21.40 3.59 15.41
N ASN A 393 -20.32 3.17 14.75
CA ASN A 393 -20.16 3.34 13.30
C ASN A 393 -20.64 2.08 12.54
N ASP A 394 -20.54 2.09 11.21
CA ASP A 394 -21.01 0.97 10.40
C ASP A 394 -19.98 -0.16 10.36
N ILE A 395 -20.46 -1.41 10.21
CA ILE A 395 -19.63 -2.61 10.30
C ILE A 395 -20.04 -3.66 9.28
N GLY A 396 -19.03 -4.27 8.66
CA GLY A 396 -19.13 -5.34 7.70
C GLY A 396 -18.40 -6.60 8.16
N PRO A 397 -19.03 -7.46 8.97
CA PRO A 397 -18.45 -8.74 9.32
C PRO A 397 -18.48 -9.67 8.12
N GLY A 398 -17.34 -10.27 7.79
CA GLY A 398 -17.20 -11.12 6.61
C GLY A 398 -18.18 -12.29 6.63
N VAL A 399 -18.96 -12.43 5.56
CA VAL A 399 -20.01 -13.45 5.45
C VAL A 399 -19.52 -14.76 4.83
N TYR A 400 -18.28 -14.78 4.32
CA TYR A 400 -17.62 -16.00 3.86
C TYR A 400 -16.08 -15.96 3.94
N ASP A 401 -15.50 -17.15 4.13
CA ASP A 401 -14.05 -17.38 4.24
C ASP A 401 -13.41 -17.34 2.86
N ILE A 402 -12.67 -16.27 2.60
CA ILE A 402 -11.96 -16.16 1.33
C ILE A 402 -10.77 -17.10 1.24
N HIS A 403 -10.25 -17.68 2.32
CA HIS A 403 -9.04 -18.51 2.28
C HIS A 403 -9.30 -19.97 1.89
N SER A 404 -10.57 -20.37 1.81
CA SER A 404 -11.01 -21.65 1.28
C SER A 404 -11.43 -21.49 -0.19
N PRO A 405 -11.12 -22.45 -1.09
CA PRO A 405 -11.66 -22.45 -2.44
C PRO A 405 -13.14 -22.89 -2.48
N ARG A 406 -13.72 -23.33 -1.36
CA ARG A 406 -15.12 -23.73 -1.27
C ARG A 406 -16.01 -22.51 -1.50
N VAL A 407 -16.98 -22.65 -2.40
CA VAL A 407 -18.04 -21.66 -2.62
C VAL A 407 -19.18 -21.96 -1.65
N PRO A 408 -19.49 -21.09 -0.68
CA PRO A 408 -20.69 -21.23 0.15
C PRO A 408 -21.95 -20.99 -0.67
N ASP A 409 -23.03 -21.67 -0.32
CA ASP A 409 -24.33 -21.42 -0.93
C ASP A 409 -24.99 -20.14 -0.37
N VAL A 410 -26.09 -19.74 -1.01
CA VAL A 410 -26.84 -18.53 -0.64
C VAL A 410 -27.39 -18.65 0.80
N ASP A 411 -27.91 -19.82 1.17
CA ASP A 411 -28.53 -20.06 2.47
C ASP A 411 -27.52 -19.97 3.63
N GLU A 412 -26.30 -20.44 3.43
CA GLU A 412 -25.21 -20.32 4.40
C GLU A 412 -24.85 -18.85 4.64
N MET A 413 -24.65 -18.07 3.57
CA MET A 413 -24.34 -16.64 3.68
C MET A 413 -25.50 -15.85 4.27
N LEU A 414 -26.75 -16.17 3.88
CA LEU A 414 -27.95 -15.59 4.47
C LEU A 414 -28.04 -15.91 5.97
N GLY A 415 -27.74 -17.15 6.37
CA GLY A 415 -27.67 -17.56 7.77
C GLY A 415 -26.63 -16.77 8.56
N HIS A 416 -25.48 -16.46 7.97
CA HIS A 416 -24.47 -15.58 8.57
C HIS A 416 -24.97 -14.14 8.75
N ILE A 417 -25.61 -13.57 7.71
CA ILE A 417 -26.23 -12.25 7.78
C ILE A 417 -27.29 -12.21 8.90
N GLN A 418 -28.21 -13.17 8.93
CA GLN A 418 -29.27 -13.24 9.93
C GLN A 418 -28.74 -13.40 11.36
N LYS A 419 -27.69 -14.21 11.57
CA LYS A 419 -27.03 -14.33 12.87
C LYS A 419 -26.46 -12.99 13.33
N ALA A 420 -25.80 -12.27 12.43
CA ALA A 420 -25.18 -10.99 12.75
C ALA A 420 -26.22 -9.88 12.99
N LEU A 421 -27.34 -9.89 12.26
CA LEU A 421 -28.46 -8.95 12.46
C LEU A 421 -29.19 -9.10 13.80
N ARG A 422 -28.94 -10.17 14.57
CA ARG A 422 -29.40 -10.27 15.97
C ARG A 422 -28.70 -9.29 16.90
N TRP A 423 -27.53 -8.82 16.48
CA TRP A 423 -26.57 -8.08 17.29
C TRP A 423 -26.33 -6.67 16.73
N ILE A 424 -26.35 -6.52 15.41
CA ILE A 424 -26.07 -5.27 14.70
C ILE A 424 -27.37 -4.76 14.06
N ARG A 425 -27.62 -3.46 14.19
CA ARG A 425 -28.78 -2.82 13.54
C ARG A 425 -28.66 -2.94 12.01
N PRO A 426 -29.75 -3.24 11.29
CA PRO A 426 -29.70 -3.36 9.83
C PRO A 426 -29.10 -2.14 9.11
N GLU A 427 -29.32 -0.93 9.64
CA GLU A 427 -28.82 0.31 9.08
C GLU A 427 -27.30 0.49 9.26
N GLN A 428 -26.65 -0.29 10.13
CA GLN A 428 -25.21 -0.29 10.36
C GLN A 428 -24.48 -1.41 9.62
N PHE A 429 -25.21 -2.39 9.09
CA PHE A 429 -24.62 -3.63 8.61
C PHE A 429 -24.24 -3.57 7.13
N TRP A 430 -23.01 -3.98 6.82
CA TRP A 430 -22.49 -4.13 5.45
C TRP A 430 -22.24 -5.61 5.13
N VAL A 431 -22.42 -5.99 3.86
CA VAL A 431 -22.18 -7.37 3.39
C VAL A 431 -20.90 -7.41 2.56
N ASN A 432 -19.90 -8.15 3.03
CA ASN A 432 -18.61 -8.31 2.36
C ASN A 432 -17.96 -9.67 2.65
N PRO A 433 -16.98 -10.11 1.84
CA PRO A 433 -16.07 -11.19 2.22
C PRO A 433 -15.23 -10.88 3.46
N ASP A 434 -14.60 -11.93 4.03
CA ASP A 434 -13.65 -11.79 5.15
C ASP A 434 -12.41 -10.95 4.82
N CYS A 435 -11.90 -10.98 3.58
CA CYS A 435 -10.69 -10.25 3.16
C CYS A 435 -10.66 -10.09 1.62
N GLY A 436 -9.55 -9.60 1.06
CA GLY A 436 -9.33 -9.48 -0.38
C GLY A 436 -9.25 -10.83 -1.12
N LEU A 437 -9.52 -10.80 -2.43
CA LEU A 437 -9.70 -12.01 -3.26
C LEU A 437 -8.46 -12.38 -4.08
N LYS A 438 -7.32 -11.71 -3.84
CA LYS A 438 -6.04 -11.91 -4.55
C LYS A 438 -5.63 -13.37 -4.72
N THR A 439 -5.82 -14.19 -3.70
CA THR A 439 -5.37 -15.59 -3.68
C THR A 439 -6.39 -16.59 -4.22
N ARG A 440 -7.58 -16.13 -4.61
CA ARG A 440 -8.62 -16.95 -5.26
C ARG A 440 -8.45 -16.94 -6.78
N ALA A 441 -9.13 -17.84 -7.46
CA ALA A 441 -9.32 -17.84 -8.89
C ALA A 441 -10.74 -17.33 -9.25
N TRP A 442 -10.90 -16.99 -10.52
CA TRP A 442 -12.12 -16.38 -11.04
C TRP A 442 -13.37 -17.26 -10.91
N PRO A 443 -13.35 -18.58 -11.17
CA PRO A 443 -14.56 -19.40 -11.07
C PRO A 443 -15.20 -19.36 -9.68
N GLU A 444 -14.42 -19.57 -8.61
CA GLU A 444 -14.94 -19.51 -7.25
C GLU A 444 -15.28 -18.08 -6.82
N THR A 445 -14.52 -17.08 -7.28
CA THR A 445 -14.80 -15.66 -6.99
C THR A 445 -16.15 -15.22 -7.57
N ILE A 446 -16.41 -15.58 -8.83
CA ILE A 446 -17.68 -15.25 -9.51
C ILE A 446 -18.85 -15.91 -8.79
N ALA A 447 -18.74 -17.20 -8.47
CA ALA A 447 -19.82 -17.94 -7.83
C ALA A 447 -20.10 -17.42 -6.40
N ALA A 448 -19.06 -17.22 -5.59
CA ALA A 448 -19.22 -16.74 -4.21
C ALA A 448 -19.82 -15.33 -4.15
N LEU A 449 -19.38 -14.41 -5.00
CA LEU A 449 -19.89 -13.03 -4.99
C LEU A 449 -21.34 -12.95 -5.52
N LYS A 450 -21.72 -13.80 -6.48
CA LYS A 450 -23.12 -13.94 -6.91
C LYS A 450 -24.00 -14.38 -5.75
N ASN A 451 -23.60 -15.45 -5.06
CA ASN A 451 -24.35 -15.96 -3.92
C ASN A 451 -24.43 -14.93 -2.77
N MET A 452 -23.36 -14.16 -2.54
CA MET A 452 -23.33 -13.11 -1.53
C MET A 452 -24.32 -11.98 -1.83
N VAL A 453 -24.38 -11.52 -3.09
CA VAL A 453 -25.34 -10.48 -3.48
C VAL A 453 -26.78 -11.00 -3.39
N GLU A 454 -27.04 -12.23 -3.81
CA GLU A 454 -28.35 -12.87 -3.69
C GLU A 454 -28.80 -13.02 -2.22
N ALA A 455 -27.88 -13.41 -1.33
CA ALA A 455 -28.13 -13.48 0.11
C ALA A 455 -28.46 -12.10 0.70
N ALA A 456 -27.73 -11.04 0.29
CA ALA A 456 -28.02 -9.67 0.71
C ALA A 456 -29.39 -9.19 0.22
N GLN A 457 -29.75 -9.46 -1.03
CA GLN A 457 -31.06 -9.14 -1.59
C GLN A 457 -32.19 -9.85 -0.84
N SER A 458 -32.00 -11.14 -0.53
CA SER A 458 -32.95 -11.93 0.26
C SER A 458 -33.13 -11.37 1.67
N ALA A 459 -32.03 -11.00 2.34
CA ALA A 459 -32.07 -10.36 3.65
C ALA A 459 -32.81 -9.00 3.62
N ARG A 460 -32.56 -8.17 2.59
CA ARG A 460 -33.29 -6.90 2.39
C ARG A 460 -34.79 -7.12 2.23
N ALA A 461 -35.20 -8.11 1.43
CA ALA A 461 -36.61 -8.43 1.22
C ALA A 461 -37.30 -8.89 2.51
N GLN A 462 -36.63 -9.72 3.31
CA GLN A 462 -37.14 -10.16 4.63
C GLN A 462 -37.31 -9.00 5.60
N LEU A 463 -36.34 -8.08 5.66
CA LEU A 463 -36.42 -6.89 6.50
C LEU A 463 -37.52 -5.93 6.06
N ALA A 464 -37.77 -5.82 4.75
CA ALA A 464 -38.87 -5.01 4.23
C ALA A 464 -40.24 -5.61 4.55
N ALA A 465 -40.37 -6.95 4.53
CA ALA A 465 -41.60 -7.64 4.89
C ALA A 465 -41.90 -7.68 6.40
N ALA A 466 -40.88 -7.48 7.23
CA ALA A 466 -41.00 -7.43 8.70
C ALA A 466 -41.36 -6.03 9.24
N LYS A 467 -41.35 -5.00 8.39
CA LYS A 467 -41.84 -3.65 8.67
C LYS A 467 -43.31 -3.53 8.29
#